data_AF-A0A0E3ZIY9-F1
#
_entry.id   AF-A0A0E3ZIY9-F1
#
_cell.length_a   1.000
_cell.length_b   1.000
_cell.length_c   1.000
_cell.angle_alpha   90.00
_cell.angle_beta   90.00
_cell.angle_gamma   90.00
#
_symmetry.space_group_name_H-M   'P 1'
#
loop_
_entity.id
_entity.type
_entity.pdbx_description
1 polymer ?
#
loop_
_entity_poly.entity_id
_entity_poly.type
_entity_poly.pdbx_seq_one_letter_code
_entity_poly.pdbx_strand_id
1 'polypeptide(L)'
;MIIVFKENIFYSQKNIYFWFLTFSGFLFAVSLLVLLGAANDLSESSTELKQLKVAMPVLEDFVATQKIDVRLNKNQRRLKSGDIPKLVDGAIIPVNTDEAVNRTFQFFSEFENKRSASLLAVELPTVESIELGSPAEAAGIKPGDLILSVNSTKIESALGFYLALNEKTSSDVNVKLLRNKKDSFTVVMRMPDRTSITGSNCGIKFILPGDVIYLTEVETRRLAEQYRRDILSTIPVDWRAEVSNDLMQIARRLNAIAKNVIDPTGVNPVKLQTKDIVVWHSKKVAENIDIYFSQRRKIEARNVSYMTGIGDAFVGFVCSVFIFAVALVIFWYQRRESGKKS
;
A
#
# COMPACT_ATOMS: atom_id res chain seq x y z
N MET A 1 -5.77 -78.06 -50.10
CA MET A 1 -4.69 -77.20 -49.56
C MET A 1 -4.95 -75.70 -49.79
N ILE A 2 -5.44 -75.27 -50.97
CA ILE A 2 -5.72 -73.85 -51.28
C ILE A 2 -6.88 -73.23 -50.47
N ILE A 3 -7.93 -74.00 -50.15
CA ILE A 3 -9.11 -73.52 -49.41
C ILE A 3 -8.78 -73.24 -47.93
N VAL A 4 -8.04 -74.14 -47.27
CA VAL A 4 -7.59 -73.97 -45.88
C VAL A 4 -6.61 -72.80 -45.72
N PHE A 5 -5.76 -72.56 -46.72
CA PHE A 5 -4.90 -71.37 -46.75
C PHE A 5 -5.71 -70.07 -46.86
N LYS A 6 -6.79 -70.07 -47.65
CA LYS A 6 -7.66 -68.90 -47.85
C LYS A 6 -8.48 -68.58 -46.59
N GLU A 7 -8.95 -69.58 -45.85
CA GLU A 7 -9.65 -69.40 -44.57
C GLU A 7 -8.75 -68.89 -43.45
N ASN A 8 -7.51 -69.43 -43.32
CA ASN A 8 -6.55 -68.95 -42.32
C ASN A 8 -6.12 -67.50 -42.56
N ILE A 9 -5.96 -67.08 -43.82
CA ILE A 9 -5.68 -65.67 -44.17
C ILE A 9 -6.87 -64.78 -43.82
N PHE A 10 -8.11 -65.23 -44.04
CA PHE A 10 -9.32 -64.46 -43.73
C PHE A 10 -9.55 -64.27 -42.22
N TYR A 11 -9.27 -65.31 -41.42
CA TYR A 11 -9.33 -65.24 -39.95
C TYR A 11 -8.22 -64.34 -39.38
N SER A 12 -7.00 -64.44 -39.92
CA SER A 12 -5.88 -63.57 -39.56
C SER A 12 -6.18 -62.10 -39.87
N GLN A 13 -6.78 -61.81 -41.03
CA GLN A 13 -7.18 -60.44 -41.40
C GLN A 13 -8.26 -59.86 -40.49
N LYS A 14 -9.30 -60.61 -40.10
CA LYS A 14 -10.33 -60.15 -39.13
C LYS A 14 -9.73 -59.74 -37.79
N ASN A 15 -8.74 -60.49 -37.29
CA ASN A 15 -8.02 -60.11 -36.07
C ASN A 15 -7.23 -58.81 -36.25
N ILE A 16 -6.58 -58.60 -37.39
CA ILE A 16 -5.75 -57.40 -37.63
C ILE A 16 -6.60 -56.12 -37.57
N TYR A 17 -7.77 -56.07 -38.21
CA TYR A 17 -8.61 -54.86 -38.18
C TYR A 17 -9.23 -54.60 -36.80
N PHE A 18 -9.57 -55.64 -36.06
CA PHE A 18 -10.02 -55.51 -34.67
C PHE A 18 -8.90 -54.93 -33.80
N TRP A 19 -7.69 -55.48 -33.86
CA TRP A 19 -6.53 -54.98 -33.12
C TRP A 19 -6.11 -53.55 -33.55
N PHE A 20 -6.29 -53.20 -34.82
CA PHE A 20 -6.06 -51.84 -35.31
C PHE A 20 -7.09 -50.83 -34.75
N LEU A 21 -8.36 -51.22 -34.66
CA LEU A 21 -9.41 -50.38 -34.05
C LEU A 21 -9.18 -50.20 -32.54
N THR A 22 -8.80 -51.25 -31.82
CA THR A 22 -8.52 -51.15 -30.39
C THR A 22 -7.28 -50.29 -30.11
N PHE A 23 -6.21 -50.46 -30.90
CA PHE A 23 -5.00 -49.64 -30.78
C PHE A 23 -5.26 -48.16 -31.10
N SER A 24 -5.99 -47.86 -32.19
CA SER A 24 -6.34 -46.47 -32.53
C SER A 24 -7.26 -45.83 -31.50
N GLY A 25 -8.21 -46.58 -30.92
CA GLY A 25 -9.05 -46.11 -29.83
C GLY A 25 -8.26 -45.82 -28.56
N PHE A 26 -7.26 -46.65 -28.23
CA PHE A 26 -6.33 -46.38 -27.15
C PHE A 26 -5.51 -45.10 -27.42
N LEU A 27 -4.96 -44.95 -28.62
CA LEU A 27 -4.18 -43.75 -29.00
C LEU A 27 -5.04 -42.49 -28.93
N PHE A 28 -6.29 -42.55 -29.38
CA PHE A 28 -7.28 -41.49 -29.22
C PHE A 28 -7.49 -41.12 -27.75
N ALA A 29 -7.76 -42.10 -26.88
CA ALA A 29 -7.96 -41.86 -25.45
C ALA A 29 -6.72 -41.24 -24.78
N VAL A 30 -5.52 -41.74 -25.08
CA VAL A 30 -4.25 -41.19 -24.56
C VAL A 30 -4.05 -39.74 -25.03
N SER A 31 -4.26 -39.47 -26.33
CA SER A 31 -4.09 -38.11 -26.87
C SER A 31 -5.09 -37.12 -26.27
N LEU A 32 -6.33 -37.55 -25.99
CA LEU A 32 -7.34 -36.72 -25.32
C LEU A 32 -6.92 -36.41 -23.88
N LEU A 33 -6.41 -37.41 -23.15
CA LEU A 33 -5.92 -37.20 -21.78
C LEU A 33 -4.74 -36.22 -21.74
N VAL A 34 -3.80 -36.31 -22.68
CA VAL A 34 -2.68 -35.37 -22.78
C VAL A 34 -3.18 -33.94 -23.08
N LEU A 35 -4.13 -33.79 -24.00
CA LEU A 35 -4.74 -32.49 -24.31
C LEU A 35 -5.46 -31.88 -23.10
N LEU A 36 -6.24 -32.68 -22.39
CA LEU A 36 -6.96 -32.23 -21.19
C LEU A 36 -5.99 -31.87 -20.06
N GLY A 37 -4.92 -32.63 -19.86
CA GLY A 37 -3.87 -32.31 -18.89
C GLY A 37 -3.20 -30.97 -19.18
N ALA A 38 -2.76 -30.76 -20.43
CA ALA A 38 -2.15 -29.50 -20.85
C ALA A 38 -3.13 -28.31 -20.72
N ALA A 39 -4.42 -28.51 -21.03
CA ALA A 39 -5.45 -27.50 -20.83
C ALA A 39 -5.68 -27.16 -19.34
N ASN A 40 -5.60 -28.16 -18.46
CA ASN A 40 -5.71 -27.95 -17.01
C ASN A 40 -4.54 -27.11 -16.48
N ASP A 41 -3.31 -27.44 -16.86
CA ASP A 41 -2.11 -26.70 -16.43
C ASP A 41 -2.17 -25.21 -16.83
N LEU A 42 -2.63 -24.92 -18.06
CA LEU A 42 -2.84 -23.54 -18.51
C LEU A 42 -3.96 -22.84 -17.71
N SER A 43 -5.05 -23.55 -17.41
CA SER A 43 -6.17 -23.01 -16.63
C SER A 43 -5.75 -22.64 -15.22
N GLU A 44 -5.00 -23.52 -14.54
CA GLU A 44 -4.46 -23.27 -13.20
C GLU A 44 -3.50 -22.07 -13.21
N SER A 45 -2.56 -22.03 -14.15
CA SER A 45 -1.58 -20.95 -14.23
C SER A 45 -2.21 -19.60 -14.65
N SER A 46 -3.25 -19.62 -15.49
CA SER A 46 -4.06 -18.43 -15.78
C SER A 46 -4.83 -17.96 -14.55
N THR A 47 -5.29 -18.87 -13.68
CA THR A 47 -5.96 -18.52 -12.43
C THR A 47 -4.99 -17.89 -11.44
N GLU A 48 -3.78 -18.44 -11.31
CA GLU A 48 -2.70 -17.85 -10.51
C GLU A 48 -2.37 -16.43 -10.99
N LEU A 49 -2.29 -16.20 -12.30
CA LEU A 49 -2.06 -14.87 -12.87
C LEU A 49 -3.16 -13.87 -12.51
N LYS A 50 -4.42 -14.31 -12.55
CA LYS A 50 -5.58 -13.47 -12.19
C LYS A 50 -5.62 -13.12 -10.70
N GLN A 51 -5.13 -14.01 -9.85
CA GLN A 51 -5.10 -13.82 -8.40
C GLN A 51 -3.87 -13.05 -7.92
N LEU A 52 -2.84 -12.92 -8.76
CA LEU A 52 -1.62 -12.21 -8.42
C LEU A 52 -1.91 -10.72 -8.13
N LYS A 53 -1.49 -10.27 -6.95
CA LYS A 53 -1.64 -8.88 -6.49
C LYS A 53 -0.34 -8.38 -5.85
N VAL A 54 -0.17 -7.07 -5.82
CA VAL A 54 0.91 -6.44 -5.07
C VAL A 54 0.62 -6.61 -3.58
N ALA A 55 1.57 -7.14 -2.82
CA ALA A 55 1.44 -7.21 -1.37
C ALA A 55 1.63 -5.82 -0.77
N MET A 56 0.68 -5.35 0.04
CA MET A 56 0.83 -4.09 0.77
C MET A 56 1.66 -4.28 2.05
N PRO A 57 2.53 -3.31 2.41
CA PRO A 57 3.34 -3.40 3.61
C PRO A 57 2.50 -3.31 4.88
N VAL A 58 2.96 -3.95 5.96
CA VAL A 58 2.30 -3.90 7.27
C VAL A 58 3.16 -3.18 8.30
N LEU A 59 2.53 -2.36 9.15
CA LEU A 59 3.24 -1.54 10.15
C LEU A 59 4.07 -2.40 11.13
N GLU A 60 3.67 -3.65 11.35
CA GLU A 60 4.39 -4.64 12.13
C GLU A 60 5.84 -4.84 11.66
N ASP A 61 6.08 -4.86 10.35
CA ASP A 61 7.41 -5.06 9.76
C ASP A 61 8.31 -3.86 10.03
N PHE A 62 7.74 -2.66 9.97
CA PHE A 62 8.45 -1.45 10.34
C PHE A 62 8.86 -1.47 11.81
N VAL A 63 7.93 -1.78 12.71
CA VAL A 63 8.22 -1.83 14.16
C VAL A 63 9.24 -2.91 14.49
N ALA A 64 9.16 -4.07 13.84
CA ALA A 64 10.10 -5.17 14.07
C ALA A 64 11.55 -4.80 13.67
N THR A 65 11.71 -4.05 12.58
CA THR A 65 13.03 -3.67 12.05
C THR A 65 13.64 -2.48 12.79
N GLN A 66 12.84 -1.62 13.41
CA GLN A 66 13.31 -0.41 14.07
C GLN A 66 13.56 -0.59 15.57
N LYS A 67 14.61 0.05 16.09
CA LYS A 67 14.90 0.14 17.54
C LYS A 67 14.13 1.31 18.15
N ILE A 68 12.81 1.19 18.18
CA ILE A 68 11.92 2.24 18.70
C ILE A 68 11.71 2.00 20.19
N ASP A 69 12.39 2.79 21.00
CA ASP A 69 12.16 2.82 22.45
C ASP A 69 10.90 3.64 22.74
N VAL A 70 9.95 3.04 23.45
CA VAL A 70 8.71 3.69 23.91
C VAL A 70 8.62 3.62 25.42
N ARG A 71 7.97 4.62 26.02
CA ARG A 71 7.66 4.61 27.45
C ARG A 71 6.20 4.21 27.62
N LEU A 72 6.02 2.97 28.09
CA LEU A 72 4.75 2.30 28.28
C LEU A 72 4.47 2.16 29.78
N ASN A 73 3.36 2.72 30.28
CA ASN A 73 2.98 2.63 31.70
C ASN A 73 4.16 2.93 32.66
N LYS A 74 4.90 4.03 32.39
CA LYS A 74 6.11 4.48 33.11
C LYS A 74 7.38 3.64 32.90
N ASN A 75 7.31 2.45 32.32
CA ASN A 75 8.46 1.61 31.97
C ASN A 75 8.95 1.90 30.54
N GLN A 76 10.25 2.10 30.37
CA GLN A 76 10.85 2.19 29.04
C GLN A 76 11.13 0.78 28.51
N ARG A 77 10.57 0.46 27.34
CA ARG A 77 10.86 -0.79 26.61
C ARG A 77 10.72 -0.58 25.11
N ARG A 78 11.31 -1.48 24.33
CA ARG A 78 11.17 -1.47 22.86
C ARG A 78 9.71 -1.77 22.45
N LEU A 79 9.19 -1.00 21.50
CA LEU A 79 7.89 -1.24 20.90
C LEU A 79 7.89 -2.60 20.19
N LYS A 80 6.89 -3.44 20.45
CA LYS A 80 6.74 -4.76 19.81
C LYS A 80 5.54 -4.76 18.87
N SER A 81 5.53 -5.67 17.89
CA SER A 81 4.41 -5.81 16.94
C SER A 81 3.06 -6.05 17.62
N GLY A 82 3.04 -6.76 18.77
CA GLY A 82 1.81 -6.98 19.56
C GLY A 82 1.27 -5.73 20.26
N ASP A 83 2.05 -4.66 20.36
CA ASP A 83 1.62 -3.38 20.93
C ASP A 83 0.86 -2.51 19.92
N ILE A 84 0.85 -2.91 18.64
CA ILE A 84 0.17 -2.18 17.57
C ILE A 84 -1.32 -2.54 17.62
N PRO A 85 -2.21 -1.55 17.85
CA PRO A 85 -3.64 -1.82 17.86
C PRO A 85 -4.10 -2.33 16.50
N LYS A 86 -4.89 -3.39 16.51
CA LYS A 86 -5.64 -3.85 15.34
C LYS A 86 -6.82 -2.91 15.14
N LEU A 87 -7.10 -2.59 13.88
CA LEU A 87 -8.35 -1.91 13.54
C LEU A 87 -9.50 -2.90 13.71
N VAL A 88 -10.62 -2.45 14.27
CA VAL A 88 -11.83 -3.28 14.41
C VAL A 88 -12.35 -3.67 13.03
N ASP A 89 -12.84 -4.90 12.87
CA ASP A 89 -13.43 -5.38 11.62
C ASP A 89 -14.58 -4.46 11.18
N GLY A 90 -14.57 -4.06 9.90
CA GLY A 90 -15.51 -3.08 9.33
C GLY A 90 -15.10 -1.60 9.45
N ALA A 91 -14.02 -1.27 10.18
CA ALA A 91 -13.52 0.10 10.29
C ALA A 91 -12.64 0.55 9.10
N ILE A 92 -12.33 -0.35 8.17
CA ILE A 92 -11.51 -0.12 6.98
C ILE A 92 -12.44 0.17 5.82
N ILE A 93 -12.88 1.42 5.71
CA ILE A 93 -13.65 1.90 4.56
C ILE A 93 -12.64 2.53 3.59
N PRO A 94 -12.42 1.94 2.40
CA PRO A 94 -11.56 2.57 1.41
C PRO A 94 -12.21 3.87 0.94
N VAL A 95 -11.39 4.90 0.81
CA VAL A 95 -11.78 6.21 0.28
C VAL A 95 -11.04 6.46 -1.03
N ASN A 96 -11.42 7.52 -1.74
CA ASN A 96 -10.69 7.92 -2.94
C ASN A 96 -9.24 8.33 -2.59
N THR A 97 -8.37 8.35 -3.60
CA THR A 97 -6.94 8.61 -3.42
C THR A 97 -6.64 9.93 -2.73
N ASP A 98 -7.29 11.02 -3.13
CA ASP A 98 -7.03 12.35 -2.57
C ASP A 98 -7.45 12.46 -1.11
N GLU A 99 -8.60 11.89 -0.77
CA GLU A 99 -9.11 11.82 0.59
C GLU A 99 -8.21 10.94 1.46
N ALA A 100 -7.74 9.80 0.95
CA ALA A 100 -6.82 8.92 1.67
C ALA A 100 -5.52 9.65 2.01
N VAL A 101 -4.94 10.37 1.04
CA VAL A 101 -3.73 11.18 1.26
C VAL A 101 -3.99 12.28 2.29
N ASN A 102 -5.07 13.05 2.16
CA ASN A 102 -5.38 14.10 3.13
C ASN A 102 -5.54 13.56 4.56
N ARG A 103 -6.29 12.47 4.74
CA ARG A 103 -6.48 11.82 6.04
C ARG A 103 -5.17 11.24 6.60
N THR A 104 -4.31 10.70 5.75
CA THR A 104 -2.97 10.22 6.15
C THR A 104 -2.19 11.32 6.85
N PHE A 105 -2.06 12.49 6.21
CA PHE A 105 -1.27 13.58 6.76
C PHE A 105 -1.94 14.25 7.96
N GLN A 106 -3.28 14.25 8.02
CA GLN A 106 -3.99 14.62 9.25
C GLN A 106 -3.63 13.71 10.42
N PHE A 107 -3.64 12.39 10.24
CA PHE A 107 -3.25 11.45 11.29
C PHE A 107 -1.77 11.59 11.69
N PHE A 108 -0.87 11.82 10.73
CA PHE A 108 0.54 12.09 11.02
C PHE A 108 0.75 13.40 11.78
N SER A 109 0.05 14.47 11.39
CA SER A 109 0.08 15.74 12.11
C SER A 109 -0.40 15.59 13.55
N GLU A 110 -1.53 14.92 13.75
CA GLU A 110 -2.01 14.61 15.10
C GLU A 110 -1.01 13.80 15.92
N PHE A 111 -0.36 12.82 15.31
CA PHE A 111 0.63 11.97 15.98
C PHE A 111 1.85 12.80 16.42
N GLU A 112 2.46 13.57 15.51
CA GLU A 112 3.63 14.39 15.82
C GLU A 112 3.31 15.43 16.89
N ASN A 113 2.18 16.13 16.74
CA ASN A 113 1.76 17.17 17.68
C ASN A 113 1.52 16.61 19.07
N LYS A 114 0.88 15.42 19.20
CA LYS A 114 0.67 14.75 20.50
C LYS A 114 1.99 14.30 21.12
N ARG A 115 2.88 13.70 20.34
CA ARG A 115 4.20 13.22 20.81
C ARG A 115 5.08 14.37 21.30
N SER A 116 5.00 15.53 20.64
CA SER A 116 5.78 16.73 20.95
C SER A 116 5.17 17.59 22.06
N ALA A 117 3.92 17.37 22.44
CA ALA A 117 3.15 18.31 23.25
C ALA A 117 3.76 18.63 24.62
N SER A 118 4.30 17.64 25.33
CA SER A 118 4.90 17.85 26.65
C SER A 118 6.21 18.61 26.61
N LEU A 119 7.04 18.36 25.59
CA LEU A 119 8.31 19.05 25.40
C LEU A 119 8.09 20.50 24.98
N LEU A 120 7.04 20.73 24.20
CA LEU A 120 6.59 22.07 23.85
C LEU A 120 6.04 22.85 25.04
N ALA A 121 5.75 22.21 26.18
CA ALA A 121 5.12 22.83 27.34
C ALA A 121 6.10 23.46 28.34
N VAL A 122 7.42 23.34 28.14
CA VAL A 122 8.41 23.59 29.21
C VAL A 122 9.07 24.97 29.19
N GLU A 123 8.98 25.76 28.11
CA GLU A 123 9.65 27.08 28.05
C GLU A 123 8.90 28.14 27.24
N LEU A 124 9.12 29.41 27.59
CA LEU A 124 8.59 30.55 26.84
C LEU A 124 9.05 30.49 25.37
N PRO A 125 8.11 30.58 24.42
CA PRO A 125 8.45 30.37 23.02
C PRO A 125 9.24 31.55 22.46
N THR A 126 10.44 31.24 21.94
CA THR A 126 11.32 32.19 21.27
C THR A 126 11.13 32.09 19.77
N VAL A 127 10.90 33.21 19.09
CA VAL A 127 10.74 33.28 17.63
C VAL A 127 12.07 32.93 16.96
N GLU A 128 12.05 31.90 16.12
CA GLU A 128 13.19 31.50 15.27
C GLU A 128 13.19 32.28 13.97
N SER A 129 12.06 32.28 13.28
CA SER A 129 11.92 32.88 11.96
C SER A 129 10.49 33.35 11.73
N ILE A 130 10.34 34.23 10.75
CA ILE A 130 9.05 34.82 10.37
C ILE A 130 8.88 34.65 8.87
N GLU A 131 7.68 34.23 8.49
CA GLU A 131 7.30 34.09 7.10
C GLU A 131 7.08 35.46 6.46
N LEU A 132 7.69 35.68 5.29
CA LEU A 132 7.53 36.89 4.49
C LEU A 132 6.06 37.08 4.06
N GLY A 133 5.56 38.30 4.18
CA GLY A 133 4.17 38.66 3.89
C GLY A 133 3.17 38.25 4.96
N SER A 134 3.62 37.71 6.10
CA SER A 134 2.73 37.23 7.16
C SER A 134 2.23 38.34 8.10
N PRO A 135 1.15 38.10 8.86
CA PRO A 135 0.66 39.03 9.88
C PRO A 135 1.70 39.36 10.95
N ALA A 136 2.56 38.40 11.29
CA ALA A 136 3.64 38.60 12.24
C ALA A 136 4.73 39.54 11.72
N GLU A 137 5.08 39.42 10.43
CA GLU A 137 6.00 40.35 9.78
C GLU A 137 5.41 41.77 9.77
N ALA A 138 4.15 41.91 9.36
CA ALA A 138 3.46 43.20 9.32
C ALA A 138 3.35 43.85 10.71
N ALA A 139 3.22 43.04 11.77
CA ALA A 139 3.22 43.49 13.16
C ALA A 139 4.61 43.87 13.70
N GLY A 140 5.69 43.62 12.94
CA GLY A 140 7.05 43.93 13.34
C GLY A 140 7.64 42.98 14.38
N ILE A 141 7.09 41.76 14.50
CA ILE A 141 7.70 40.66 15.25
C ILE A 141 9.05 40.35 14.58
N LYS A 142 10.05 39.90 15.35
CA LYS A 142 11.38 39.57 14.84
C LYS A 142 11.91 38.25 15.42
N PRO A 143 12.83 37.57 14.73
CA PRO A 143 13.64 36.52 15.32
C PRO A 143 14.27 36.96 16.65
N GLY A 144 14.24 36.09 17.66
CA GLY A 144 14.71 36.35 19.02
C GLY A 144 13.66 36.94 19.97
N ASP A 145 12.46 37.27 19.48
CA ASP A 145 11.36 37.71 20.35
C ASP A 145 10.83 36.57 21.22
N LEU A 146 10.62 36.83 22.51
CA LEU A 146 10.00 35.90 23.46
C LEU A 146 8.52 36.25 23.59
N ILE A 147 7.61 35.34 23.26
CA ILE A 147 6.17 35.62 23.39
C ILE A 147 5.71 35.36 24.82
N LEU A 148 5.07 36.37 25.43
CA LEU A 148 4.60 36.34 26.82
C LEU A 148 3.08 36.13 26.92
N SER A 149 2.31 36.72 26.00
CA SER A 149 0.85 36.56 25.99
C SER A 149 0.27 36.78 24.58
N VAL A 150 -0.88 36.15 24.33
CA VAL A 150 -1.70 36.34 23.14
C VAL A 150 -3.09 36.72 23.59
N ASN A 151 -3.57 37.87 23.13
CA ASN A 151 -4.78 38.52 23.62
C ASN A 151 -4.73 38.62 25.16
N SER A 152 -5.72 38.05 25.84
CA SER A 152 -5.78 37.98 27.30
C SER A 152 -5.21 36.69 27.89
N THR A 153 -4.63 35.82 27.06
CA THR A 153 -4.12 34.51 27.47
C THR A 153 -2.61 34.58 27.67
N LYS A 154 -2.13 34.27 28.87
CA LYS A 154 -0.69 34.14 29.17
C LYS A 154 -0.13 32.92 28.43
N ILE A 155 0.99 33.10 27.75
CA ILE A 155 1.66 32.04 27.02
C ILE A 155 2.89 31.61 27.81
N GLU A 156 3.01 30.31 28.05
CA GLU A 156 4.14 29.71 28.75
C GLU A 156 4.92 28.75 27.83
N SER A 157 4.45 28.57 26.60
CA SER A 157 4.90 27.50 25.73
C SER A 157 4.53 27.73 24.25
N ALA A 158 5.31 27.18 23.32
CA ALA A 158 5.04 27.28 21.88
C ALA A 158 3.71 26.60 21.50
N LEU A 159 3.40 25.46 22.12
CA LEU A 159 2.10 24.81 21.95
C LEU A 159 0.97 25.69 22.48
N GLY A 160 1.16 26.30 23.66
CA GLY A 160 0.18 27.21 24.25
C GLY A 160 -0.13 28.40 23.35
N PHE A 161 0.88 28.94 22.65
CA PHE A 161 0.70 29.99 21.65
C PHE A 161 -0.22 29.54 20.51
N TYR A 162 0.09 28.41 19.86
CA TYR A 162 -0.72 27.91 18.75
C TYR A 162 -2.14 27.54 19.16
N LEU A 163 -2.31 26.94 20.34
CA LEU A 163 -3.63 26.64 20.89
C LEU A 163 -4.43 27.91 21.15
N ALA A 164 -3.82 28.95 21.75
CA ALA A 164 -4.50 30.20 22.04
C ALA A 164 -4.99 30.91 20.76
N LEU A 165 -4.23 30.84 19.66
CA LEU A 165 -4.66 31.37 18.36
C LEU A 165 -5.82 30.59 17.75
N ASN A 166 -5.79 29.25 17.88
CA ASN A 166 -6.80 28.39 17.27
C ASN A 166 -8.11 28.31 18.09
N GLU A 167 -8.05 28.52 19.41
CA GLU A 167 -9.22 28.50 20.29
C GLU A 167 -10.02 29.81 20.20
N LYS A 168 -9.33 30.95 20.12
CA LYS A 168 -9.94 32.28 20.00
C LYS A 168 -9.48 32.95 18.72
N THR A 169 -10.05 32.48 17.61
CA THR A 169 -9.77 32.98 16.27
C THR A 169 -10.28 34.40 16.11
N SER A 170 -9.40 35.32 15.70
CA SER A 170 -9.69 36.74 15.47
C SER A 170 -8.85 37.24 14.29
N SER A 171 -9.37 38.21 13.53
CA SER A 171 -8.60 38.89 12.47
C SER A 171 -7.54 39.85 13.02
N ASP A 172 -7.73 40.30 14.26
CA ASP A 172 -6.80 41.15 15.01
C ASP A 172 -6.38 40.41 16.29
N VAL A 173 -5.07 40.24 16.48
CA VAL A 173 -4.52 39.54 17.64
C VAL A 173 -3.45 40.38 18.31
N ASN A 174 -3.64 40.67 19.60
CA ASN A 174 -2.66 41.35 20.42
C ASN A 174 -1.61 40.34 20.89
N VAL A 175 -0.33 40.59 20.64
CA VAL A 175 0.76 39.73 21.08
C VAL A 175 1.69 40.55 21.96
N LYS A 176 1.80 40.16 23.24
CA LYS A 176 2.80 40.73 24.14
C LYS A 176 4.08 39.92 24.02
N LEU A 177 5.19 40.58 23.73
CA LEU A 177 6.47 39.96 23.54
C LEU A 177 7.59 40.73 24.24
N LEU A 178 8.70 40.04 24.51
CA LEU A 178 9.91 40.54 25.13
C LEU A 178 11.06 40.43 24.13
N ARG A 179 11.68 41.56 23.81
CA ARG A 179 12.84 41.61 22.91
C ARG A 179 14.10 41.92 23.73
N ASN A 180 15.20 41.21 23.44
CA ASN A 180 16.51 41.42 24.09
C ASN A 180 16.50 41.33 25.63
N LYS A 181 15.56 40.59 26.23
CA LYS A 181 15.42 40.39 27.69
C LYS A 181 15.29 41.68 28.53
N LYS A 182 14.88 42.80 27.92
CA LYS A 182 14.77 44.10 28.62
C LYS A 182 13.34 44.65 28.63
N ASP A 183 12.75 44.84 27.45
CA ASP A 183 11.47 45.54 27.33
C ASP A 183 10.37 44.61 26.79
N SER A 184 9.26 44.51 27.54
CA SER A 184 8.05 43.86 27.04
C SER A 184 7.13 44.88 26.40
N PHE A 185 6.68 44.64 25.18
CA PHE A 185 5.72 45.49 24.47
C PHE A 185 4.68 44.65 23.75
N THR A 186 3.57 45.28 23.36
CA THR A 186 2.47 44.63 22.66
C THR A 186 2.46 45.07 21.20
N VAL A 187 2.38 44.10 20.30
CA VAL A 187 2.14 44.32 18.87
C VAL A 187 0.77 43.78 18.50
N VAL A 188 0.20 44.26 17.39
CA VAL A 188 -1.08 43.78 16.89
C VAL A 188 -0.85 43.14 15.53
N MET A 189 -1.06 41.83 15.44
CA MET A 189 -1.14 41.14 14.16
C MET A 189 -2.52 41.38 13.57
N ARG A 190 -2.57 41.77 12.29
CA ARG A 190 -3.82 42.03 11.57
C ARG A 190 -3.84 41.32 10.24
N MET A 191 -4.98 40.73 9.90
CA MET A 191 -5.25 40.19 8.57
C MET A 191 -5.94 41.24 7.68
N PRO A 192 -5.34 41.64 6.54
CA PRO A 192 -5.93 42.62 5.64
C PRO A 192 -7.30 42.20 5.08
N ASP A 193 -7.47 40.91 4.81
CA ASP A 193 -8.70 40.30 4.28
C ASP A 193 -9.74 39.98 5.37
N ARG A 194 -9.46 40.34 6.63
CA ARG A 194 -10.28 40.03 7.82
C ARG A 194 -10.51 38.54 8.07
N THR A 195 -9.70 37.66 7.48
CA THR A 195 -9.71 36.25 7.87
C THR A 195 -9.10 36.10 9.27
N SER A 196 -9.40 34.99 9.94
CA SER A 196 -8.87 34.76 11.28
C SER A 196 -7.40 34.38 11.26
N ILE A 197 -6.64 34.94 12.20
CA ILE A 197 -5.28 34.52 12.50
C ILE A 197 -5.36 33.24 13.34
N THR A 198 -4.59 32.25 12.90
CA THR A 198 -4.45 30.91 13.47
C THR A 198 -2.97 30.60 13.59
N GLY A 199 -2.63 29.51 14.27
CA GLY A 199 -1.24 29.03 14.29
C GLY A 199 -0.68 28.75 12.89
N SER A 200 -1.54 28.42 11.92
CA SER A 200 -1.12 28.02 10.57
C SER A 200 -0.83 29.18 9.62
N ASN A 201 -1.34 30.38 9.88
CA ASN A 201 -1.21 31.55 9.00
C ASN A 201 -0.64 32.79 9.70
N CYS A 202 -0.31 32.71 11.00
CA CYS A 202 0.33 33.82 11.71
C CYS A 202 1.75 34.11 11.19
N GLY A 203 2.41 33.12 10.60
CA GLY A 203 3.76 33.22 10.05
C GLY A 203 4.89 33.22 11.08
N ILE A 204 4.63 32.83 12.32
CA ILE A 204 5.65 32.71 13.37
C ILE A 204 6.13 31.27 13.44
N LYS A 205 7.45 31.07 13.41
CA LYS A 205 8.09 29.79 13.75
C LYS A 205 8.92 29.97 15.01
N PHE A 206 8.81 29.04 15.94
CA PHE A 206 9.53 29.07 17.20
C PHE A 206 10.77 28.19 17.14
N ILE A 207 11.78 28.55 17.93
CA ILE A 207 12.93 27.69 18.21
C ILE A 207 12.38 26.48 18.98
N LEU A 208 12.44 25.31 18.36
CA LEU A 208 12.03 24.05 18.98
C LEU A 208 13.27 23.26 19.40
N PRO A 209 13.22 22.51 20.52
CA PRO A 209 14.23 21.50 20.80
C PRO A 209 14.32 20.51 19.63
N GLY A 210 15.52 20.03 19.29
CA GLY A 210 15.77 19.33 18.01
C GLY A 210 14.89 18.10 17.70
N ASP A 211 14.34 17.43 18.71
CA ASP A 211 13.50 16.23 18.53
C ASP A 211 11.98 16.53 18.48
N VAL A 212 11.62 17.81 18.64
CA VAL A 212 10.24 18.30 18.74
C VAL A 212 9.76 18.75 17.37
N ILE A 213 8.63 18.20 16.95
CA ILE A 213 7.99 18.51 15.67
C ILE A 213 6.57 18.98 15.95
N TYR A 214 6.23 20.18 15.47
CA TYR A 214 4.86 20.66 15.42
C TYR A 214 4.47 20.92 13.97
N LEU A 215 3.36 20.33 13.53
CA LEU A 215 2.83 20.45 12.18
C LEU A 215 1.53 21.26 12.21
N THR A 216 1.57 22.44 11.57
CA THR A 216 0.39 23.29 11.34
C THR A 216 -0.51 22.70 10.25
N GLU A 217 -1.71 23.25 10.08
CA GLU A 217 -2.63 22.81 9.02
C GLU A 217 -2.05 23.06 7.62
N VAL A 218 -1.40 24.21 7.43
CA VAL A 218 -0.75 24.58 6.16
C VAL A 218 0.41 23.63 5.83
N GLU A 219 1.26 23.33 6.81
CA GLU A 219 2.35 22.36 6.64
C GLU A 219 1.82 20.96 6.36
N THR A 220 0.75 20.55 7.04
CA THR A 220 0.10 19.26 6.83
C THR A 220 -0.38 19.12 5.38
N ARG A 221 -1.05 20.15 4.84
CA ARG A 221 -1.45 20.19 3.43
C ARG A 221 -0.24 20.19 2.50
N ARG A 222 0.81 20.97 2.80
CA ARG A 222 2.04 21.01 2.00
C ARG A 222 2.72 19.65 1.91
N LEU A 223 2.80 18.91 3.01
CA LEU A 223 3.34 17.56 3.06
C LEU A 223 2.48 16.58 2.24
N ALA A 224 1.16 16.72 2.30
CA ALA A 224 0.24 15.93 1.48
C ALA A 224 0.47 16.17 -0.01
N GLU A 225 0.60 17.43 -0.44
CA GLU A 225 0.93 17.77 -1.83
C GLU A 225 2.31 17.28 -2.24
N GLN A 226 3.30 17.40 -1.35
CA GLN A 226 4.64 16.90 -1.61
C GLN A 226 4.62 15.37 -1.81
N TYR A 227 3.89 14.63 -0.98
CA TYR A 227 3.70 13.20 -1.14
C TYR A 227 3.03 12.84 -2.48
N ARG A 228 2.00 13.59 -2.89
CA ARG A 228 1.36 13.39 -4.20
C ARG A 228 2.35 13.56 -5.34
N ARG A 229 3.14 14.63 -5.31
CA ARG A 229 4.08 14.97 -6.39
C ARG A 229 5.29 14.07 -6.44
N ASP A 230 5.87 13.75 -5.29
CA ASP A 230 7.20 13.14 -5.23
C ASP A 230 7.12 11.61 -5.11
N ILE A 231 6.08 11.09 -4.46
CA ILE A 231 5.94 9.64 -4.19
C ILE A 231 4.82 9.06 -5.03
N LEU A 232 3.59 9.55 -4.89
CA LEU A 232 2.43 8.94 -5.52
C LEU A 232 2.47 9.01 -7.06
N SER A 233 3.08 10.06 -7.60
CA SER A 233 3.31 10.22 -9.05
C SER A 233 4.16 9.09 -9.65
N THR A 234 5.10 8.55 -8.87
CA THR A 234 6.00 7.45 -9.28
C THR A 234 5.30 6.09 -9.28
N ILE A 235 4.14 5.99 -8.63
CA ILE A 235 3.37 4.75 -8.51
C ILE A 235 2.43 4.62 -9.71
N PRO A 236 2.34 3.44 -10.35
CA PRO A 236 1.37 3.16 -11.41
C PRO A 236 -0.06 3.48 -10.98
N VAL A 237 -0.84 4.06 -11.89
CA VAL A 237 -2.20 4.58 -11.62
C VAL A 237 -3.09 3.53 -10.96
N ASP A 238 -3.01 2.28 -11.42
CA ASP A 238 -3.82 1.16 -10.95
C ASP A 238 -3.65 0.85 -9.45
N TRP A 239 -2.51 1.22 -8.86
CA TRP A 239 -2.19 0.94 -7.45
C TRP A 239 -2.25 2.16 -6.54
N ARG A 240 -2.36 3.38 -7.09
CA ARG A 240 -2.35 4.62 -6.28
C ARG A 240 -3.44 4.63 -5.21
N ALA A 241 -4.63 4.15 -5.55
CA ALA A 241 -5.75 4.07 -4.62
C ALA A 241 -5.47 3.11 -3.47
N GLU A 242 -4.98 1.91 -3.77
CA GLU A 242 -4.68 0.87 -2.78
C GLU A 242 -3.53 1.32 -1.87
N VAL A 243 -2.44 1.83 -2.44
CA VAL A 243 -1.28 2.35 -1.71
C VAL A 243 -1.66 3.50 -0.78
N SER A 244 -2.48 4.44 -1.25
CA SER A 244 -2.89 5.59 -0.45
C SER A 244 -3.79 5.18 0.72
N ASN A 245 -4.71 4.23 0.49
CA ASN A 245 -5.54 3.69 1.55
C ASN A 245 -4.73 2.88 2.56
N ASP A 246 -3.76 2.11 2.11
CA ASP A 246 -2.85 1.36 2.98
C ASP A 246 -2.05 2.30 3.91
N LEU A 247 -1.42 3.34 3.34
CA LEU A 247 -0.70 4.34 4.13
C LEU A 247 -1.62 5.07 5.12
N MET A 248 -2.86 5.38 4.71
CA MET A 248 -3.86 5.97 5.58
C MET A 248 -4.17 5.07 6.79
N GLN A 249 -4.33 3.76 6.58
CA GLN A 249 -4.56 2.83 7.69
C GLN A 249 -3.33 2.72 8.58
N ILE A 250 -2.13 2.70 8.02
CA ILE A 250 -0.87 2.74 8.80
C ILE A 250 -0.81 4.00 9.67
N ALA A 251 -1.09 5.18 9.09
CA ALA A 251 -1.10 6.45 9.80
C ALA A 251 -2.15 6.48 10.92
N ARG A 252 -3.34 5.95 10.65
CA ARG A 252 -4.41 5.83 11.66
C ARG A 252 -3.99 4.93 12.83
N ARG A 253 -3.41 3.76 12.53
CA ARG A 253 -2.91 2.82 13.54
C ARG A 253 -1.79 3.44 14.36
N LEU A 254 -0.86 4.13 13.72
CA LEU A 254 0.21 4.87 14.38
C LEU A 254 -0.32 5.93 15.35
N ASN A 255 -1.29 6.75 14.91
CA ASN A 255 -1.92 7.75 15.77
C ASN A 255 -2.66 7.11 16.98
N ALA A 256 -3.19 5.90 16.81
CA ALA A 256 -3.76 5.14 17.93
C ALA A 256 -2.69 4.64 18.92
N ILE A 257 -1.49 4.26 18.46
CA ILE A 257 -0.34 3.94 19.34
C ILE A 257 -0.01 5.16 20.21
N ALA A 258 0.03 6.37 19.66
CA ALA A 258 0.33 7.58 20.45
C ALA A 258 -0.64 7.78 21.62
N LYS A 259 -1.92 7.43 21.49
CA LYS A 259 -2.90 7.59 22.56
C LYS A 259 -2.73 6.59 23.70
N ASN A 260 -2.29 5.36 23.40
CA ASN A 260 -2.35 4.23 24.33
C ASN A 260 -0.97 3.77 24.84
N VAL A 261 0.09 4.01 24.06
CA VAL A 261 1.39 3.34 24.22
C VAL A 261 2.53 4.32 24.49
N ILE A 262 2.36 5.58 24.12
CA ILE A 262 3.39 6.62 24.28
C ILE A 262 2.97 7.49 25.45
N ASP A 263 3.69 7.41 26.58
CA ASP A 263 3.54 8.36 27.68
C ASP A 263 3.92 9.76 27.20
N PRO A 264 2.95 10.68 27.00
CA PRO A 264 3.26 12.00 26.49
C PRO A 264 4.06 12.79 27.52
N THR A 265 4.10 12.44 28.81
CA THR A 265 4.75 13.23 29.87
C THR A 265 6.26 13.00 30.01
N GLY A 266 6.86 12.13 29.20
CA GLY A 266 8.28 11.81 29.24
C GLY A 266 9.18 12.89 28.64
N VAL A 267 10.33 13.14 29.28
CA VAL A 267 11.36 14.13 28.87
C VAL A 267 12.07 13.75 27.55
N ASN A 268 11.97 12.50 27.12
CA ASN A 268 12.55 12.03 25.85
C ASN A 268 11.43 11.59 24.92
N PRO A 269 11.25 12.23 23.77
CA PRO A 269 10.19 11.84 22.86
C PRO A 269 10.56 10.53 22.16
N VAL A 270 9.56 9.75 21.77
CA VAL A 270 9.79 8.53 20.98
C VAL A 270 10.53 8.91 19.71
N LYS A 271 11.63 8.23 19.38
CA LYS A 271 12.45 8.47 18.17
C LYS A 271 11.74 8.16 16.85
N LEU A 272 10.46 7.81 16.91
CA LEU A 272 9.65 7.47 15.76
C LEU A 272 9.09 8.75 15.15
N GLN A 273 9.52 9.06 13.93
CA GLN A 273 8.99 10.16 13.13
C GLN A 273 8.15 9.64 11.97
N THR A 274 7.10 10.38 11.65
CA THR A 274 6.18 10.09 10.54
C THR A 274 6.87 10.10 9.17
N LYS A 275 7.90 10.93 9.00
CA LYS A 275 8.74 10.96 7.80
C LYS A 275 9.41 9.60 7.52
N ASP A 276 9.86 8.90 8.57
CA ASP A 276 10.55 7.61 8.44
C ASP A 276 9.57 6.53 7.97
N ILE A 277 8.31 6.62 8.40
CA ILE A 277 7.23 5.74 7.97
C ILE A 277 6.90 5.96 6.50
N VAL A 278 6.80 7.22 6.05
CA VAL A 278 6.54 7.55 4.64
C VAL A 278 7.66 7.02 3.74
N VAL A 279 8.92 7.21 4.13
CA VAL A 279 10.08 6.72 3.39
C VAL A 279 10.13 5.19 3.37
N TRP A 280 9.92 4.55 4.52
CA TRP A 280 9.88 3.08 4.60
C TRP A 280 8.74 2.50 3.76
N HIS A 281 7.54 3.09 3.86
CA HIS A 281 6.34 2.63 3.16
C HIS A 281 6.53 2.69 1.65
N SER A 282 6.94 3.86 1.13
CA SER A 282 7.21 4.05 -0.29
C SER A 282 8.26 3.08 -0.83
N LYS A 283 9.36 2.88 -0.08
CA LYS A 283 10.38 1.90 -0.43
C LYS A 283 9.81 0.47 -0.49
N LYS A 284 9.02 0.07 0.50
CA LYS A 284 8.43 -1.28 0.55
C LYS A 284 7.41 -1.52 -0.55
N VAL A 285 6.59 -0.52 -0.87
CA VAL A 285 5.66 -0.59 -2.00
C VAL A 285 6.42 -0.79 -3.31
N ALA A 286 7.49 -0.03 -3.55
CA ALA A 286 8.33 -0.21 -4.74
C ALA A 286 8.94 -1.62 -4.82
N GLU A 287 9.51 -2.12 -3.71
CA GLU A 287 10.04 -3.50 -3.65
C GLU A 287 8.95 -4.55 -3.95
N ASN A 288 7.75 -4.39 -3.40
CA ASN A 288 6.64 -5.33 -3.60
C ASN A 288 6.09 -5.28 -5.03
N ILE A 289 6.12 -4.11 -5.67
CA ILE A 289 5.79 -3.94 -7.09
C ILE A 289 6.80 -4.70 -7.96
N ASP A 290 8.10 -4.58 -7.67
CA ASP A 290 9.14 -5.30 -8.41
C ASP A 290 8.98 -6.82 -8.26
N ILE A 291 8.65 -7.29 -7.05
CA ILE A 291 8.34 -8.70 -6.78
C ILE A 291 7.12 -9.14 -7.60
N TYR A 292 6.05 -8.36 -7.62
CA TYR A 292 4.86 -8.62 -8.42
C TYR A 292 5.21 -8.80 -9.90
N PHE A 293 5.96 -7.86 -10.50
CA PHE A 293 6.34 -7.96 -11.91
C PHE A 293 7.26 -9.16 -12.18
N SER A 294 8.15 -9.48 -11.25
CA SER A 294 8.97 -10.69 -11.32
C SER A 294 8.14 -11.97 -11.33
N GLN A 295 7.16 -12.08 -10.42
CA GLN A 295 6.24 -13.22 -10.35
C GLN A 295 5.35 -13.31 -11.59
N ARG A 296 4.79 -12.17 -12.03
CA ARG A 296 3.98 -12.07 -13.24
C ARG A 296 4.72 -12.60 -14.47
N ARG A 297 5.96 -12.16 -14.69
CA ARG A 297 6.79 -12.64 -15.82
C ARG A 297 7.01 -14.15 -15.77
N LYS A 298 7.22 -14.73 -14.58
CA LYS A 298 7.38 -16.19 -14.43
C LYS A 298 6.09 -16.94 -14.80
N ILE A 299 4.94 -16.42 -14.37
CA ILE A 299 3.64 -17.02 -14.69
C ILE A 299 3.34 -16.89 -16.19
N GLU A 300 3.56 -15.72 -16.78
CA GLU A 300 3.38 -15.50 -18.22
C GLU A 300 4.29 -16.40 -19.07
N ALA A 301 5.55 -16.60 -18.67
CA ALA A 301 6.45 -17.54 -19.33
C ALA A 301 5.94 -18.99 -19.26
N ARG A 302 5.42 -19.43 -18.12
CA ARG A 302 4.77 -20.75 -18.00
C ARG A 302 3.54 -20.86 -18.88
N ASN A 303 2.69 -19.83 -18.94
CA ASN A 303 1.51 -19.82 -19.81
C ASN A 303 1.89 -19.99 -21.29
N VAL A 304 2.95 -19.31 -21.76
CA VAL A 304 3.47 -19.49 -23.14
C VAL A 304 3.93 -20.94 -23.36
N SER A 305 4.64 -21.53 -22.39
CA SER A 305 5.04 -22.93 -22.46
C SER A 305 3.84 -23.88 -22.53
N TYR A 306 2.82 -23.67 -21.70
CA TYR A 306 1.61 -24.51 -21.69
C TYR A 306 0.79 -24.35 -22.97
N MET A 307 0.66 -23.14 -23.51
CA MET A 307 -0.01 -22.92 -24.81
C MET A 307 0.68 -23.68 -25.95
N THR A 308 2.02 -23.72 -25.94
CA THR A 308 2.78 -24.50 -26.93
C THR A 308 2.50 -25.99 -26.76
N GLY A 309 2.55 -26.51 -25.52
CA GLY A 309 2.23 -27.91 -25.23
C GLY A 309 0.80 -28.31 -25.57
N ILE A 310 -0.19 -27.41 -25.38
CA ILE A 310 -1.57 -27.62 -25.83
C ILE A 310 -1.62 -27.69 -27.36
N GLY A 311 -0.89 -26.83 -28.07
CA GLY A 311 -0.79 -26.87 -29.52
C GLY A 311 -0.31 -28.24 -30.02
N ASP A 312 0.77 -28.76 -29.44
CA ASP A 312 1.30 -30.09 -29.79
C ASP A 312 0.32 -31.21 -29.45
N ALA A 313 -0.28 -31.17 -28.25
CA ALA A 313 -1.29 -32.15 -27.83
C ALA A 313 -2.53 -32.12 -28.72
N PHE A 314 -2.95 -30.93 -29.16
CA PHE A 314 -4.09 -30.75 -30.05
C PHE A 314 -3.81 -31.35 -31.44
N VAL A 315 -2.61 -31.13 -32.00
CA VAL A 315 -2.20 -31.78 -33.25
C VAL A 315 -2.22 -33.30 -33.10
N GLY A 316 -1.64 -33.84 -32.01
CA GLY A 316 -1.67 -35.27 -31.73
C GLY A 316 -3.08 -35.84 -31.60
N PHE A 317 -3.99 -35.10 -30.96
CA PHE A 317 -5.40 -35.45 -30.83
C PHE A 317 -6.14 -35.43 -32.18
N VAL A 318 -5.92 -34.42 -33.03
CA VAL A 318 -6.53 -34.37 -34.37
C VAL A 318 -6.05 -35.54 -35.24
N CYS A 319 -4.76 -35.86 -35.19
CA CYS A 319 -4.21 -37.03 -35.89
C CYS A 319 -4.82 -38.34 -35.37
N SER A 320 -4.98 -38.50 -34.05
CA SER A 320 -5.55 -39.71 -33.46
C SER A 320 -7.03 -39.89 -33.80
N VAL A 321 -7.81 -38.79 -33.81
CA VAL A 321 -9.21 -38.75 -34.28
C VAL A 321 -9.28 -39.24 -35.71
N PHE A 322 -8.41 -38.75 -36.59
CA PHE A 322 -8.39 -39.15 -38.00
C PHE A 322 -8.07 -40.63 -38.16
N ILE A 323 -7.01 -41.13 -37.49
CA ILE A 323 -6.63 -42.55 -37.52
C ILE A 323 -7.77 -43.44 -36.99
N PHE A 324 -8.40 -43.04 -35.88
CA PHE A 324 -9.51 -43.77 -35.29
C PHE A 324 -10.72 -43.81 -36.22
N ALA A 325 -11.07 -42.68 -36.86
CA ALA A 325 -12.15 -42.62 -37.83
C ALA A 325 -11.91 -43.54 -39.04
N VAL A 326 -10.68 -43.54 -39.59
CA VAL A 326 -10.28 -44.45 -40.67
C VAL A 326 -10.37 -45.92 -40.22
N ALA A 327 -9.86 -46.24 -39.03
CA ALA A 327 -9.93 -47.59 -38.46
C ALA A 327 -11.39 -48.07 -38.29
N LEU A 328 -12.26 -47.19 -37.84
CA LEU A 328 -13.68 -47.46 -37.63
C LEU A 328 -14.40 -47.72 -38.96
N VAL A 329 -14.13 -46.92 -40.00
CA VAL A 329 -14.67 -47.12 -41.34
C VAL A 329 -14.22 -48.46 -41.93
N ILE A 330 -12.92 -48.78 -41.84
CA ILE A 330 -12.37 -50.05 -42.36
C ILE A 330 -12.98 -51.24 -41.62
N PHE A 331 -13.06 -51.19 -40.29
CA PHE A 331 -13.65 -52.24 -39.48
C PHE A 331 -15.14 -52.47 -39.83
N TRP A 332 -15.89 -51.39 -40.01
CA TRP A 332 -17.31 -51.48 -40.37
C TRP A 332 -17.52 -52.01 -41.80
N TYR A 333 -16.71 -51.56 -42.76
CA TYR A 333 -16.71 -52.07 -44.13
C TYR A 333 -16.44 -53.58 -44.18
N GLN A 334 -15.40 -54.05 -43.48
CA GLN A 334 -15.05 -55.47 -43.42
C GLN A 334 -16.17 -56.30 -42.78
N ARG A 335 -16.77 -55.82 -41.69
CA ARG A 335 -17.90 -56.50 -41.03
C ARG A 335 -19.08 -56.66 -42.00
N ARG A 336 -19.38 -55.63 -42.80
CA ARG A 336 -20.44 -55.65 -43.81
C ARG A 336 -20.16 -56.61 -44.96
N GLU A 337 -18.92 -56.68 -45.46
CA GLU A 337 -18.54 -57.68 -46.47
C GLU A 337 -18.61 -59.11 -45.93
N SER A 338 -18.20 -59.33 -44.68
CA SER A 338 -18.25 -60.66 -44.07
C SER A 338 -19.68 -61.17 -43.85
N GLY A 339 -20.65 -60.28 -43.62
CA GLY A 339 -22.07 -60.62 -43.53
C GLY A 339 -22.76 -60.89 -44.87
N LYS A 340 -22.13 -60.52 -46.00
CA LYS A 340 -22.62 -60.83 -47.36
C LYS A 340 -22.08 -62.16 -47.92
N LYS A 341 -21.08 -62.76 -47.27
CA LYS A 341 -20.42 -64.02 -47.68
C LYS A 341 -20.81 -65.22 -46.81
N SER A 342 -21.78 -65.05 -45.90
CA SER A 342 -22.34 -66.12 -45.06
C SER A 342 -23.60 -66.69 -45.66
#